data_AF-A0A3N1D529-F1
#
_entry.id   AF-A0A3N1D529-F1
#
_cell.length_a   1.000
_cell.length_b   1.000
_cell.length_c   1.000
_cell.angle_alpha   90.00
_cell.angle_beta   90.00
_cell.angle_gamma   90.00
#
_symmetry.space_group_name_H-M   'P 1'
#
loop_
_entity.id
_entity.type
_entity.pdbx_description
1 polymer ?
#
loop_
_entity_poly.entity_id
_entity_poly.type
_entity_poly.pdbx_seq_one_letter_code
_entity_poly.pdbx_strand_id
1 'polypeptide(L)'
;MRHARDGATAAMNAASQVLAARGKAEPQEFDNADVQWATRARDGVWAPTRDRQRIHVGIDCPPDRAATVLRPSLRVFVGIDVDTDIVAQTTADGIRLVTVVHGPEAPTSFRFPVGLAEGLALEAMPSGGFDVVNLRYGATVGRFYTPWACDSLFRPLAARWELDGGAIVMRLPHEGAAYPVVADPHYGI
;
A
#
# COMPACT_ATOMS: atom_id res chain seq x y z
N MET A 1 4.74 11.69 -21.65
CA MET A 1 5.72 11.77 -20.54
C MET A 1 5.51 12.94 -19.59
N ARG A 2 5.19 14.18 -20.04
CA ARG A 2 4.89 15.31 -19.13
C ARG A 2 3.69 15.05 -18.20
N HIS A 3 2.53 14.68 -18.75
CA HIS A 3 1.33 14.37 -17.97
C HIS A 3 1.52 13.31 -16.86
N ALA A 4 2.34 12.28 -17.08
CA ALA A 4 2.60 11.24 -16.08
C ALA A 4 3.46 11.77 -14.92
N ARG A 5 4.43 12.65 -15.20
CA ARG A 5 5.24 13.30 -14.16
C ARG A 5 4.45 14.33 -13.38
N ASP A 6 3.57 15.07 -14.06
CA ASP A 6 2.68 16.04 -13.41
C ASP A 6 1.70 15.33 -12.47
N GLY A 7 1.08 14.22 -12.92
CA GLY A 7 0.24 13.36 -12.08
C GLY A 7 1.00 12.75 -10.90
N ALA A 8 2.21 12.23 -11.13
CA ALA A 8 3.04 11.71 -10.04
C ALA A 8 3.37 12.76 -8.98
N THR A 9 3.60 14.00 -9.41
CA THR A 9 3.87 15.14 -8.51
C THR A 9 2.63 15.50 -7.70
N ALA A 10 1.45 15.52 -8.33
CA ALA A 10 0.18 15.78 -7.64
C ALA A 10 -0.12 14.70 -6.57
N ALA A 11 0.01 13.42 -6.91
CA ALA A 11 -0.18 12.31 -5.98
C ALA A 11 0.77 12.40 -4.77
N MET A 12 2.05 12.68 -5.01
CA MET A 12 3.03 12.87 -3.93
C MET A 12 2.70 14.05 -3.02
N ASN A 13 2.27 15.18 -3.58
CA ASN A 13 1.91 16.36 -2.79
C ASN A 13 0.71 16.06 -1.89
N ALA A 14 -0.32 15.39 -2.43
CA ALA A 14 -1.49 14.96 -1.67
C ALA A 14 -1.10 14.02 -0.52
N ALA A 15 -0.33 12.96 -0.81
CA ALA A 15 0.14 12.02 0.19
C ALA A 15 0.99 12.71 1.27
N SER A 16 1.93 13.57 0.87
CA SER A 16 2.85 14.25 1.79
C SER A 16 2.15 15.19 2.75
N GLN A 17 1.10 15.90 2.30
CA GLN A 17 0.32 16.79 3.17
C GLN A 17 -0.38 16.02 4.30
N VAL A 18 -1.04 14.90 3.98
CA VAL A 18 -1.71 14.06 4.97
C VAL A 18 -0.70 13.37 5.89
N LEU A 19 0.39 12.82 5.35
CA LEU A 19 1.42 12.15 6.13
C LEU A 19 2.13 13.11 7.10
N ALA A 20 2.41 14.35 6.66
CA ALA A 20 3.01 15.36 7.52
C ALA A 20 2.11 15.73 8.71
N ALA A 21 0.78 15.78 8.51
CA ALA A 21 -0.18 16.04 9.58
C ALA A 21 -0.24 14.90 10.61
N ARG A 22 0.04 13.65 10.21
CA ARG A 22 0.10 12.50 11.13
C ARG A 22 1.39 12.43 11.95
N GLY A 23 2.45 13.12 11.52
CA GLY A 23 3.67 13.30 12.30
C GLY A 23 4.71 12.18 12.16
N LYS A 24 5.70 12.14 13.08
CA LYS A 24 6.94 11.34 12.95
C LYS A 24 6.78 9.83 13.16
N ALA A 25 5.59 9.33 13.49
CA ALA A 25 5.34 7.92 13.75
C ALA A 25 5.17 7.08 12.46
N GLU A 26 5.10 7.74 11.32
CA GLU A 26 4.93 7.08 10.02
C GLU A 26 6.23 6.41 9.55
N PRO A 27 6.17 5.21 8.94
CA PRO A 27 7.34 4.58 8.36
C PRO A 27 7.94 5.49 7.30
N GLN A 28 9.25 5.72 7.41
CA GLN A 28 10.00 6.57 6.51
C GLN A 28 10.51 5.76 5.33
N GLU A 29 10.62 6.44 4.19
CA GLU A 29 11.28 5.90 3.02
C GLU A 29 12.72 5.51 3.37
N PHE A 30 13.14 4.33 2.89
CA PHE A 30 14.47 3.80 3.11
C PHE A 30 14.92 3.01 1.88
N ASP A 31 16.24 3.00 1.62
CA ASP A 31 16.81 2.14 0.59
C ASP A 31 17.05 0.73 1.15
N ASN A 32 16.14 -0.19 0.86
CA ASN A 32 16.24 -1.61 1.25
C ASN A 32 16.43 -2.51 0.02
N ALA A 33 17.58 -3.18 -0.08
CA ALA A 33 17.92 -4.05 -1.20
C ALA A 33 17.12 -5.37 -1.24
N ASP A 34 16.51 -5.76 -0.11
CA ASP A 34 15.66 -6.94 -0.04
C ASP A 34 14.25 -6.69 -0.58
N VAL A 35 13.88 -5.42 -0.77
CA VAL A 35 12.64 -5.03 -1.45
C VAL A 35 12.91 -4.93 -2.95
N GLN A 36 12.14 -5.69 -3.72
CA GLN A 36 12.25 -5.73 -5.17
C GLN A 36 10.92 -5.37 -5.79
N TRP A 37 10.89 -4.25 -6.52
CA TRP A 37 9.69 -3.79 -7.17
C TRP A 37 9.64 -4.25 -8.62
N ALA A 38 8.46 -4.64 -9.07
CA ALA A 38 8.22 -4.88 -10.47
C ALA A 38 8.16 -3.57 -11.28
N THR A 39 8.17 -3.71 -12.61
CA THR A 39 8.04 -2.56 -13.52
C THR A 39 6.58 -2.10 -13.65
N ARG A 40 5.63 -3.04 -13.61
CA ARG A 40 4.20 -2.78 -13.78
C ARG A 40 3.44 -2.88 -12.46
N ALA A 41 2.33 -2.17 -12.36
CA ALA A 41 1.52 -2.10 -11.15
C ALA A 41 1.01 -3.48 -10.73
N ARG A 42 0.48 -4.28 -11.67
CA ARG A 42 -0.06 -5.61 -11.35
C ARG A 42 0.95 -6.57 -10.75
N ASP A 43 2.18 -6.51 -11.26
CA ASP A 43 3.28 -7.34 -10.79
C ASP A 43 3.78 -6.91 -9.40
N GLY A 44 3.48 -5.69 -8.95
CA GLY A 44 3.65 -5.25 -7.58
C GLY A 44 5.09 -5.29 -7.06
N VAL A 45 5.30 -5.97 -5.94
CA VAL A 45 6.57 -5.95 -5.17
C VAL A 45 6.80 -7.22 -4.38
N TRP A 46 8.08 -7.56 -4.21
CA TRP A 46 8.54 -8.57 -3.28
C TRP A 46 9.18 -7.89 -2.06
N ALA A 47 8.78 -8.30 -0.86
CA ALA A 47 9.27 -7.76 0.39
C ALA A 47 9.79 -8.89 1.31
N PRO A 48 10.80 -8.62 2.16
CA PRO A 48 11.38 -9.64 3.02
C PRO A 48 10.44 -10.06 4.14
N THR A 49 10.63 -11.27 4.66
CA THR A 49 10.16 -11.68 5.99
C THR A 49 11.33 -11.71 6.97
N ARG A 50 11.03 -11.76 8.27
CA ARG A 50 12.03 -11.92 9.34
C ARG A 50 12.92 -13.17 9.18
N ASP A 51 12.41 -14.18 8.48
CA ASP A 51 13.12 -15.43 8.19
C ASP A 51 13.93 -15.39 6.89
N ARG A 52 14.07 -14.20 6.28
CA ARG A 52 14.72 -14.00 4.98
C ARG A 52 14.04 -14.74 3.83
N GLN A 53 12.78 -15.14 4.01
CA GLN A 53 11.91 -15.48 2.90
C GLN A 53 11.36 -14.20 2.28
N ARG A 54 10.50 -14.33 1.28
CA ARG A 54 9.83 -13.19 0.65
C ARG A 54 8.34 -13.42 0.55
N ILE A 55 7.59 -12.35 0.72
CA ILE A 55 6.21 -12.27 0.26
C ILE A 55 6.17 -11.52 -1.07
N HIS A 56 5.11 -11.74 -1.82
CA HIS A 56 4.75 -10.97 -3.00
C HIS A 56 3.45 -10.21 -2.71
N VAL A 57 3.42 -8.92 -3.04
CA VAL A 57 2.23 -8.07 -2.92
C VAL A 57 1.97 -7.45 -4.29
N GLY A 58 0.91 -7.91 -4.95
CA GLY A 58 0.40 -7.37 -6.20
C GLY A 58 -0.54 -6.17 -6.00
N ILE A 59 -0.87 -5.49 -7.09
CA ILE A 59 -1.89 -4.43 -7.11
C ILE A 59 -2.93 -4.83 -8.17
N ASP A 60 -4.14 -5.20 -7.76
CA ASP A 60 -5.20 -5.48 -8.72
C ASP A 60 -5.78 -4.16 -9.23
N CYS A 61 -5.35 -3.76 -10.43
CA CYS A 61 -5.67 -2.48 -11.03
C CYS A 61 -5.93 -2.61 -12.55
N PRO A 62 -7.07 -2.11 -13.04
CA PRO A 62 -7.28 -1.82 -14.45
C PRO A 62 -7.20 -0.29 -14.70
N PRO A 63 -6.21 0.23 -15.47
CA PRO A 63 -5.24 -0.46 -16.33
C PRO A 63 -3.90 -0.83 -15.67
N ASP A 64 -3.23 -1.84 -16.22
CA ASP A 64 -1.87 -2.21 -15.80
C ASP A 64 -0.81 -1.24 -16.36
N ARG A 65 -0.36 -0.31 -15.53
CA ARG A 65 0.56 0.77 -15.91
C ARG A 65 1.96 0.57 -15.32
N ALA A 66 2.96 1.03 -16.07
CA ALA A 66 4.31 1.14 -15.55
C ALA A 66 4.38 2.29 -14.52
N ALA A 67 5.21 2.11 -13.50
CA ALA A 67 5.44 3.15 -12.51
C ALA A 67 6.21 4.34 -13.10
N THR A 68 5.89 5.55 -12.64
CA THR A 68 6.83 6.66 -12.71
C THR A 68 7.83 6.50 -11.58
N VAL A 69 9.02 5.96 -11.90
CA VAL A 69 10.11 5.79 -10.93
C VAL A 69 10.79 7.14 -10.71
N LEU A 70 10.82 7.58 -9.45
CA LEU A 70 11.45 8.84 -9.05
C LEU A 70 12.85 8.60 -8.49
N ARG A 71 13.00 7.52 -7.71
CA ARG A 71 14.26 6.96 -7.19
C ARG A 71 14.04 5.50 -6.79
N PRO A 72 15.09 4.71 -6.47
CA PRO A 72 14.93 3.28 -6.18
C PRO A 72 13.88 2.95 -5.12
N SER A 73 13.78 3.75 -4.07
CA SER A 73 12.85 3.59 -2.95
C SER A 73 11.49 4.25 -3.14
N LEU A 74 11.26 5.06 -4.19
CA LEU A 74 9.99 5.76 -4.41
C LEU A 74 9.56 5.77 -5.89
N ARG A 75 8.31 5.38 -6.10
CA ARG A 75 7.64 5.38 -7.40
C ARG A 75 6.17 5.71 -7.25
N VAL A 76 5.56 6.16 -8.33
CA VAL A 76 4.13 6.47 -8.38
C VAL A 76 3.46 5.73 -9.53
N PHE A 77 2.38 5.02 -9.25
CA PHE A 77 1.49 4.45 -10.24
C PHE A 77 0.31 5.40 -10.44
N VAL A 78 0.25 6.06 -11.59
CA VAL A 78 -0.73 7.12 -11.89
C VAL A 78 -1.90 6.57 -12.71
N GLY A 79 -3.12 6.80 -12.25
CA GLY A 79 -4.36 6.35 -12.86
C GLY A 79 -4.42 4.84 -12.92
N ILE A 80 -4.26 4.20 -11.75
CA ILE A 80 -4.40 2.75 -11.59
C ILE A 80 -5.87 2.31 -11.54
N ASP A 81 -6.77 3.25 -11.25
CA ASP A 81 -8.22 3.15 -11.42
C ASP A 81 -8.79 4.57 -11.62
N VAL A 82 -10.12 4.70 -11.68
CA VAL A 82 -10.84 5.98 -11.66
C VAL A 82 -10.40 6.78 -10.44
N ASP A 83 -9.94 8.00 -10.69
CA ASP A 83 -9.52 8.97 -9.67
C ASP A 83 -8.57 8.38 -8.60
N THR A 84 -7.76 7.39 -8.96
CA THR A 84 -6.90 6.67 -8.00
C THR A 84 -5.46 6.58 -8.48
N ASP A 85 -4.55 6.97 -7.59
CA ASP A 85 -3.11 6.78 -7.73
C ASP A 85 -2.56 5.96 -6.55
N ILE A 86 -1.39 5.35 -6.73
CA ILE A 86 -0.62 4.72 -5.65
C ILE A 86 0.79 5.29 -5.60
N VAL A 87 1.16 5.81 -4.43
CA VAL A 87 2.54 6.19 -4.09
C VAL A 87 3.18 5.02 -3.36
N ALA A 88 4.13 4.37 -4.01
CA ALA A 88 4.79 3.17 -3.54
C ALA A 88 6.19 3.48 -2.98
N GLN A 89 6.41 3.11 -1.72
CA GLN A 89 7.62 3.41 -0.96
C GLN A 89 8.23 2.15 -0.39
N THR A 90 9.55 2.03 -0.50
CA THR A 90 10.33 1.09 0.32
C THR A 90 10.53 1.69 1.71
N THR A 91 10.33 0.89 2.76
CA THR A 91 10.66 1.26 4.15
C THR A 91 11.85 0.44 4.66
N ALA A 92 12.33 0.74 5.86
CA ALA A 92 13.46 0.02 6.45
C ALA A 92 13.17 -1.49 6.64
N ASP A 93 11.91 -1.83 6.86
CA ASP A 93 11.40 -3.15 7.24
C ASP A 93 10.37 -3.72 6.26
N GLY A 94 10.04 -3.02 5.17
CA GLY A 94 9.06 -3.50 4.20
C GLY A 94 8.66 -2.43 3.17
N ILE A 95 7.35 -2.23 3.00
CA ILE A 95 6.79 -1.39 1.93
C ILE A 95 5.57 -0.60 2.40
N ARG A 96 5.30 0.54 1.75
CA ARG A 96 4.01 1.23 1.78
C ARG A 96 3.45 1.41 0.38
N LEU A 97 2.14 1.26 0.23
CA LEU A 97 1.40 1.45 -1.02
C LEU A 97 0.32 2.51 -0.82
N VAL A 98 0.73 3.74 -0.48
CA VAL A 98 -0.17 4.84 -0.14
C VAL A 98 -1.13 5.11 -1.30
N THR A 99 -2.41 4.84 -1.08
CA THR A 99 -3.48 5.02 -2.06
C THR A 99 -4.02 6.44 -1.94
N VAL A 100 -4.04 7.16 -3.06
CA VAL A 100 -4.55 8.53 -3.16
C VAL A 100 -5.81 8.50 -4.02
N VAL A 101 -6.93 8.87 -3.41
CA VAL A 101 -8.26 8.95 -4.02
C VAL A 101 -8.60 10.41 -4.26
N HIS A 102 -8.78 10.81 -5.51
CA HIS A 102 -8.93 12.20 -5.93
C HIS A 102 -10.38 12.68 -5.99
N GLY A 103 -11.36 11.78 -6.00
CA GLY A 103 -12.75 12.15 -6.24
C GLY A 103 -13.78 11.11 -5.82
N PRO A 104 -15.07 11.48 -5.85
CA PRO A 104 -16.18 10.63 -5.41
C PRO A 104 -16.48 9.44 -6.33
N GLU A 105 -15.97 9.46 -7.56
CA GLU A 105 -16.14 8.36 -8.52
C GLU A 105 -15.10 7.26 -8.35
N ALA A 106 -14.12 7.44 -7.46
CA ALA A 106 -13.12 6.42 -7.18
C ALA A 106 -13.74 5.18 -6.49
N PRO A 107 -13.11 3.99 -6.65
CA PRO A 107 -13.54 2.80 -5.94
C PRO A 107 -13.43 2.93 -4.42
N THR A 108 -14.33 2.24 -3.71
CA THR A 108 -14.28 2.12 -2.25
C THR A 108 -13.61 0.83 -1.78
N SER A 109 -13.01 0.07 -2.70
CA SER A 109 -12.30 -1.18 -2.42
C SER A 109 -11.04 -1.30 -3.27
N PHE A 110 -9.90 -1.52 -2.62
CA PHE A 110 -8.59 -1.70 -3.27
C PHE A 110 -8.02 -3.07 -2.93
N ARG A 111 -7.67 -3.86 -3.94
CA ARG A 111 -7.35 -5.27 -3.77
C ARG A 111 -5.86 -5.52 -4.03
N PHE A 112 -5.21 -6.18 -3.08
CA PHE A 112 -3.79 -6.50 -3.10
C PHE A 112 -3.60 -8.02 -3.02
N PRO A 113 -3.41 -8.71 -4.16
CA PRO A 113 -3.02 -10.11 -4.16
C PRO A 113 -1.75 -10.35 -3.33
N VAL A 114 -1.75 -11.36 -2.47
CA VAL A 114 -0.63 -11.72 -1.61
C VAL A 114 -0.14 -13.13 -1.96
N GLY A 115 1.07 -13.20 -2.49
CA GLY A 115 1.79 -14.46 -2.67
C GLY A 115 2.66 -14.75 -1.46
N LEU A 116 2.47 -15.92 -0.86
CA LEU A 116 3.25 -16.40 0.27
C LEU A 116 4.11 -17.60 -0.13
N ALA A 117 5.33 -17.67 0.40
CA ALA A 117 6.17 -18.87 0.28
C ALA A 117 5.54 -20.06 1.01
N GLU A 118 5.95 -21.27 0.63
CA GLU A 118 5.49 -22.49 1.29
C GLU A 118 5.81 -22.45 2.81
N GLY A 119 4.82 -22.84 3.62
CA GLY A 119 4.92 -22.79 5.08
C GLY A 119 4.61 -21.43 5.70
N LEU A 120 4.18 -20.43 4.91
CA LEU A 120 3.66 -19.16 5.42
C LEU A 120 2.13 -19.07 5.27
N ALA A 121 1.48 -18.36 6.20
CA ALA A 121 0.05 -18.04 6.13
C ALA A 121 -0.25 -16.62 6.61
N LEU A 122 -1.44 -16.11 6.26
CA LEU A 122 -2.00 -14.89 6.86
C LEU A 122 -2.91 -15.25 8.03
N GLU A 123 -2.71 -14.60 9.18
CA GLU A 123 -3.58 -14.70 10.35
C GLU A 123 -4.15 -13.33 10.70
N ALA A 124 -5.48 -13.27 10.84
CA ALA A 124 -6.16 -12.03 11.21
C ALA A 124 -5.84 -11.62 12.65
N MET A 125 -5.54 -10.34 12.85
CA MET A 125 -5.30 -9.78 14.18
C MET A 125 -6.55 -9.11 14.74
N PRO A 126 -6.75 -9.13 16.08
CA PRO A 126 -7.80 -8.35 16.73
C PRO A 126 -7.71 -6.83 16.44
N SER A 127 -6.53 -6.31 16.10
CA SER A 127 -6.33 -4.92 15.72
C SER A 127 -6.88 -4.57 14.33
N GLY A 128 -7.26 -5.55 13.52
CA GLY A 128 -7.70 -5.36 12.13
C GLY A 128 -6.60 -5.47 11.08
N GLY A 129 -5.38 -5.87 11.48
CA GLY A 129 -4.26 -6.21 10.58
C GLY A 129 -4.19 -7.70 10.26
N PHE A 130 -3.14 -8.11 9.53
CA PHE A 130 -2.80 -9.52 9.33
C PHE A 130 -1.34 -9.78 9.68
N ASP A 131 -1.09 -10.84 10.45
CA ASP A 131 0.26 -11.39 10.62
C ASP A 131 0.57 -12.36 9.49
N VAL A 132 1.81 -12.29 8.99
CA VAL A 132 2.41 -13.36 8.20
C VAL A 132 3.07 -14.30 9.18
N VAL A 133 2.56 -15.53 9.31
CA VAL A 133 3.05 -16.52 10.28
C VAL A 133 3.79 -17.64 9.57
N ASN A 134 4.86 -18.13 10.20
CA ASN A 134 5.54 -19.35 9.78
C ASN A 134 4.92 -20.57 10.47
N LEU A 135 4.28 -21.44 9.70
CA LEU A 135 3.50 -22.58 10.18
C LEU A 135 4.35 -23.65 10.88
N ARG A 136 5.68 -23.68 10.64
CA ARG A 136 6.57 -24.66 11.27
C ARG A 136 6.76 -24.40 12.76
N TYR A 137 6.80 -23.14 13.18
CA TYR A 137 7.08 -22.75 14.58
C TYR A 137 6.11 -21.69 15.14
N GLY A 138 5.08 -21.31 14.38
CA GLY A 138 4.01 -20.42 14.84
C GLY A 138 4.47 -19.00 15.16
N ALA A 139 5.55 -18.51 14.56
CA ALA A 139 6.04 -17.16 14.79
C ALA A 139 5.56 -16.18 13.70
N THR A 140 5.22 -14.97 14.10
CA THR A 140 5.02 -13.83 13.19
C THR A 140 6.36 -13.44 12.57
N VAL A 141 6.39 -13.41 11.23
CA VAL A 141 7.58 -13.11 10.41
C VAL A 141 7.38 -11.91 9.50
N GLY A 142 6.22 -11.28 9.58
CA GLY A 142 5.87 -10.03 8.92
C GLY A 142 4.44 -9.64 9.28
N ARG A 143 4.03 -8.43 8.94
CA ARG A 143 2.71 -7.90 9.29
C ARG A 143 2.21 -6.92 8.25
N PHE A 144 0.95 -7.09 7.84
CA PHE A 144 0.14 -6.03 7.25
C PHE A 144 -0.54 -5.27 8.37
N TYR A 145 -0.11 -4.03 8.60
CA TYR A 145 -0.66 -3.20 9.66
C TYR A 145 -2.12 -2.83 9.35
N THR A 146 -2.91 -2.59 10.41
CA THR A 146 -4.26 -2.06 10.25
C THR A 146 -4.20 -0.79 9.40
N PRO A 147 -4.99 -0.70 8.31
CA PRO A 147 -4.91 0.44 7.42
C PRO A 147 -5.57 1.63 8.11
N TRP A 148 -5.06 2.81 7.84
CA TRP A 148 -5.74 4.06 8.21
C TRP A 148 -6.05 4.82 6.93
N ALA A 149 -7.03 5.72 7.02
CA ALA A 149 -7.30 6.67 5.98
C ALA A 149 -7.73 8.02 6.54
N CYS A 150 -7.48 9.07 5.76
CA CYS A 150 -7.75 10.43 6.14
C CYS A 150 -8.11 11.27 4.91
N ASP A 151 -9.04 12.20 5.07
CA ASP A 151 -9.44 13.12 4.02
C ASP A 151 -8.60 14.41 4.00
N SER A 152 -8.82 15.30 3.04
CA SER A 152 -8.04 16.54 2.90
C SER A 152 -8.29 17.58 4.00
N LEU A 153 -9.30 17.38 4.85
CA LEU A 153 -9.56 18.15 6.07
C LEU A 153 -9.00 17.45 7.33
N PHE A 154 -8.18 16.43 7.14
CA PHE A 154 -7.56 15.62 8.20
C PHE A 154 -8.57 14.85 9.07
N ARG A 155 -9.76 14.56 8.54
CA ARG A 155 -10.77 13.74 9.23
C ARG A 155 -10.47 12.26 9.00
N PRO A 156 -10.46 11.42 10.05
CA PRO A 156 -10.20 9.99 9.89
C PRO A 156 -11.36 9.29 9.18
N LEU A 157 -11.02 8.32 8.33
CA LEU A 157 -11.97 7.46 7.63
C LEU A 157 -11.75 5.99 8.04
N ALA A 158 -12.83 5.22 8.02
CA ALA A 158 -12.85 3.84 8.52
C ALA A 158 -12.30 2.83 7.50
N ALA A 159 -11.02 2.95 7.16
CA ALA A 159 -10.30 1.94 6.38
C ALA A 159 -10.21 0.63 7.16
N ARG A 160 -10.42 -0.50 6.49
CA ARG A 160 -10.28 -1.83 7.10
C ARG A 160 -9.83 -2.87 6.08
N TRP A 161 -9.23 -3.94 6.58
CA TRP A 161 -8.90 -5.10 5.77
C TRP A 161 -10.03 -6.13 5.75
N GLU A 162 -10.16 -6.83 4.62
CA GLU A 162 -10.88 -8.09 4.47
C GLU A 162 -10.00 -9.08 3.71
N LEU A 163 -10.05 -10.36 4.06
CA LEU A 163 -9.38 -11.43 3.31
C LEU A 163 -10.36 -12.03 2.31
N ASP A 164 -9.97 -12.10 1.05
CA ASP A 164 -10.77 -12.74 0.02
C ASP A 164 -9.86 -13.55 -0.91
N GLY A 165 -9.90 -14.88 -0.73
CA GLY A 165 -8.98 -15.80 -1.39
C GLY A 165 -7.53 -15.51 -1.00
N GLY A 166 -6.66 -15.38 -2.01
CA GLY A 166 -5.26 -15.01 -1.84
C GLY A 166 -4.98 -13.51 -1.85
N ALA A 167 -5.95 -12.65 -1.54
CA ALA A 167 -5.77 -11.21 -1.55
C ALA A 167 -6.30 -10.56 -0.27
N ILE A 168 -5.60 -9.52 0.20
CA ILE A 168 -6.14 -8.59 1.18
C ILE A 168 -6.82 -7.42 0.46
N VAL A 169 -8.01 -7.05 0.91
CA VAL A 169 -8.84 -6.00 0.32
C VAL A 169 -9.00 -4.87 1.31
N MET A 170 -8.53 -3.67 0.95
CA MET A 170 -8.77 -2.47 1.73
C MET A 170 -10.17 -1.97 1.38
N ARG A 171 -11.10 -2.03 2.33
CA ARG A 171 -12.37 -1.31 2.22
C ARG A 171 -12.18 0.10 2.75
N LEU A 172 -12.52 1.08 1.92
CA LEU A 172 -12.39 2.50 2.20
C LEU A 172 -13.71 3.20 1.84
N PRO A 173 -14.69 3.24 2.74
CA PRO A 173 -15.86 4.10 2.55
C PRO A 173 -15.40 5.56 2.63
N HIS A 174 -15.56 6.31 1.53
CA HIS A 174 -15.11 7.70 1.40
C HIS A 174 -16.18 8.62 0.82
N GLU A 175 -17.43 8.16 0.73
CA GLU A 175 -18.56 8.97 0.31
C GLU A 175 -18.75 10.17 1.25
N GLY A 176 -18.84 11.38 0.68
CA GLY A 176 -18.94 12.63 1.45
C GLY A 176 -17.64 13.12 2.09
N ALA A 177 -16.50 12.45 1.85
CA ALA A 177 -15.20 12.93 2.28
C ALA A 177 -14.75 14.19 1.50
N ALA A 178 -13.78 14.90 2.06
CA ALA A 178 -13.08 15.97 1.35
C ALA A 178 -11.87 15.39 0.60
N TYR A 179 -11.79 15.62 -0.70
CA TYR A 179 -10.72 15.04 -1.52
C TYR A 179 -9.47 15.93 -1.58
N PRO A 180 -8.28 15.36 -1.81
CA PRO A 180 -8.01 13.92 -1.92
C PRO A 180 -8.10 13.20 -0.57
N VAL A 181 -8.54 11.95 -0.62
CA VAL A 181 -8.45 11.00 0.49
C VAL A 181 -7.15 10.21 0.34
N VAL A 182 -6.44 10.00 1.45
CA VAL A 182 -5.21 9.22 1.50
C VAL A 182 -5.41 8.04 2.43
N ALA A 183 -5.06 6.85 1.96
CA ALA A 183 -5.09 5.61 2.73
C ALA A 183 -3.74 4.89 2.65
N ASP A 184 -3.38 4.16 3.69
CA ASP A 184 -2.04 3.60 3.83
C ASP A 184 -2.04 2.09 4.16
N PRO A 185 -1.92 1.26 3.11
CA PRO A 185 -1.42 -0.09 3.21
C PRO A 185 0.08 -0.10 3.55
N HIS A 186 0.41 -0.59 4.74
CA HIS A 186 1.79 -0.79 5.19
C HIS A 186 2.08 -2.25 5.53
N TYR A 187 3.18 -2.78 5.02
CA TYR A 187 3.75 -4.07 5.39
C TYR A 187 5.16 -3.91 5.97
N GLY A 188 5.49 -4.62 7.06
CA GLY A 188 6.82 -4.63 7.69
C GLY A 188 7.14 -5.91 8.48
N ILE A 189 8.35 -6.03 9.03
CA ILE A 189 8.88 -7.22 9.77
C ILE A 189 9.46 -6.94 11.16
#